data_AF-A0AAN9QVB4-F1
#
_entry.id   AF-A0AAN9QVB4-F1
#
_cell.length_a   1.000
_cell.length_b   1.000
_cell.length_c   1.000
_cell.angle_alpha   90.00
_cell.angle_beta   90.00
_cell.angle_gamma   90.00
#
_symmetry.space_group_name_H-M   'P 1'
#
loop_
_entity.id
_entity.type
_entity.pdbx_description
1 polymer ?
#
loop_
_entity_poly.entity_id
_entity_poly.type
_entity_poly.pdbx_seq_one_letter_code
_entity_poly.pdbx_strand_id
1 'polypeptide(L)'
;MSIEIEAREETKVTVIQTIGDWLAYKNKEEWLKDMRGNLSLVASIIATITFQTAVNPPGGVFQTTTKDDLRRHDNNSTGEVEDICPGEAVLAVVFPDDYQPFLLWNTICFVSSLSVCLLLVSGVPINHRFPTWLLSIGMCITITSLGLTYRQAVLMVTPDPIWGTAKTLYFRLLYVWVALMTLVGFFLVIRLFFWSVRKWNENCNSR
;
A
#
# COMPACT_ATOMS: atom_id res chain seq x y z
N MET A 1 2.03 -52.75 40.03
CA MET A 1 0.72 -52.04 39.96
C MET A 1 0.90 -50.53 40.06
N SER A 2 1.49 -49.97 41.13
CA SER A 2 1.67 -48.51 41.27
C SER A 2 2.57 -47.89 40.19
N ILE A 3 3.68 -48.56 39.85
CA ILE A 3 4.67 -48.10 38.86
C ILE A 3 4.10 -48.09 37.43
N GLU A 4 3.22 -49.03 37.07
CA GLU A 4 2.58 -49.08 35.73
C GLU A 4 1.53 -47.97 35.55
N ILE A 5 0.88 -47.54 36.64
CA ILE A 5 -0.11 -46.48 36.59
C ILE A 5 0.58 -45.15 36.33
N GLU A 6 1.69 -44.86 37.02
CA GLU A 6 2.50 -43.65 36.86
C GLU A 6 3.07 -43.54 35.43
N ALA A 7 3.65 -44.62 34.89
CA ALA A 7 4.17 -44.65 33.52
C ALA A 7 3.06 -44.41 32.45
N ARG A 8 1.86 -44.95 32.67
CA ARG A 8 0.70 -44.72 31.78
C ARG A 8 0.23 -43.27 31.83
N GLU A 9 0.36 -42.61 32.97
CA GLU A 9 -0.05 -41.21 33.18
C GLU A 9 0.94 -40.24 32.51
N GLU A 10 2.25 -40.46 32.66
CA GLU A 10 3.28 -39.69 31.94
C GLU A 10 3.15 -39.82 30.42
N THR A 11 2.86 -41.02 29.93
CA THR A 11 2.67 -41.27 28.49
C THR A 11 1.46 -40.50 27.95
N LYS A 12 0.35 -40.45 28.71
CA LYS A 12 -0.84 -39.68 28.33
C LYS A 12 -0.56 -38.17 28.30
N VAL A 13 0.15 -37.64 29.30
CA VAL A 13 0.52 -36.21 29.36
C VAL A 13 1.38 -35.83 28.15
N THR A 14 2.36 -36.66 27.80
CA THR A 14 3.26 -36.44 26.65
C THR A 14 2.49 -36.45 25.31
N VAL A 15 1.55 -37.39 25.14
CA VAL A 15 0.71 -37.47 23.93
C VAL A 15 -0.20 -36.26 23.79
N ILE A 16 -0.81 -35.80 24.90
CA ILE A 16 -1.69 -34.62 24.89
C ILE A 16 -0.91 -33.35 24.54
N GLN A 17 0.29 -33.16 25.10
CA GLN A 17 1.16 -32.02 24.76
C GLN A 17 1.56 -32.05 23.28
N THR A 18 1.95 -33.21 22.76
CA THR A 18 2.36 -33.37 21.35
C THR A 18 1.21 -33.05 20.39
N ILE A 19 -0.01 -33.51 20.70
CA ILE A 19 -1.20 -33.19 19.91
C ILE A 19 -1.53 -31.69 19.99
N GLY A 20 -1.41 -31.09 21.17
CA GLY A 20 -1.60 -29.65 21.38
C GLY A 20 -0.64 -28.81 20.54
N ASP A 21 0.65 -29.14 20.58
CA ASP A 21 1.69 -28.45 19.80
C ASP A 21 1.47 -28.63 18.29
N TRP A 22 1.07 -29.83 17.84
CA TRP A 22 0.77 -30.09 16.44
C TRP A 22 -0.44 -29.29 15.94
N LEU A 23 -1.52 -29.21 16.74
CA LEU A 23 -2.69 -28.39 16.44
C LEU A 23 -2.33 -26.89 16.40
N ALA A 24 -1.54 -26.41 17.37
CA ALA A 24 -1.07 -25.03 17.40
C ALA A 24 -0.20 -24.68 16.18
N TYR A 25 0.68 -25.59 15.77
CA TYR A 25 1.50 -25.44 14.57
C TYR A 25 0.66 -25.38 13.29
N LYS A 26 -0.27 -26.32 13.12
CA LYS A 26 -1.17 -26.36 11.96
C LYS A 26 -2.01 -25.09 11.84
N ASN A 27 -2.58 -24.63 12.95
CA ASN A 27 -3.35 -23.37 12.99
C ASN A 27 -2.49 -22.16 12.60
N LYS A 28 -1.22 -22.13 13.02
CA LYS A 28 -0.29 -21.04 12.65
C LYS A 28 0.05 -21.03 11.16
N GLU A 29 0.29 -22.19 10.56
CA GLU A 29 0.54 -22.27 9.11
C GLU A 29 -0.68 -21.91 8.27
N GLU A 30 -1.86 -22.36 8.69
CA GLU A 30 -3.13 -22.04 8.04
C GLU A 30 -3.40 -20.53 8.10
N TRP A 31 -3.24 -19.92 9.27
CA TRP A 31 -3.36 -18.47 9.43
C TRP A 31 -2.38 -17.68 8.55
N LEU A 32 -1.12 -18.13 8.42
CA LEU A 32 -0.14 -17.49 7.55
C LEU A 32 -0.51 -17.60 6.06
N LYS A 33 -1.06 -18.75 5.63
CA LYS A 33 -1.52 -18.95 4.25
C LYS A 33 -2.72 -18.06 3.93
N ASP A 34 -3.70 -17.99 4.82
CA ASP A 34 -4.87 -17.12 4.64
C ASP A 34 -4.48 -15.65 4.61
N MET A 35 -3.62 -15.21 5.53
CA MET A 35 -3.11 -13.84 5.55
C MET A 35 -2.40 -13.48 4.23
N ARG A 36 -1.56 -14.38 3.71
CA ARG A 36 -0.91 -14.21 2.40
C ARG A 36 -1.91 -14.10 1.25
N GLY A 37 -2.93 -14.97 1.23
CA GLY A 37 -4.01 -14.92 0.24
C GLY A 37 -4.77 -13.60 0.27
N ASN A 38 -5.17 -13.16 1.46
CA ASN A 38 -5.89 -11.91 1.68
C ASN A 38 -5.05 -10.68 1.29
N LEU A 39 -3.78 -10.61 1.69
CA LEU A 39 -2.89 -9.52 1.29
C LEU A 39 -2.68 -9.46 -0.23
N SER A 40 -2.54 -10.62 -0.87
CA SER A 40 -2.37 -10.70 -2.34
C SER A 40 -3.61 -10.16 -3.06
N LEU A 41 -4.79 -10.51 -2.54
CA LEU A 41 -6.06 -9.99 -3.03
C LEU A 41 -6.15 -8.48 -2.85
N VAL A 42 -5.89 -7.96 -1.65
CA VAL A 42 -5.94 -6.51 -1.36
C VAL A 42 -4.95 -5.75 -2.23
N ALA A 43 -3.71 -6.20 -2.37
CA ALA A 43 -2.71 -5.57 -3.22
C ALA A 43 -3.13 -5.57 -4.70
N SER A 44 -3.72 -6.67 -5.18
CA SER A 44 -4.25 -6.75 -6.54
C SER A 44 -5.40 -5.77 -6.76
N ILE A 45 -6.33 -5.65 -5.80
CA ILE A 45 -7.42 -4.65 -5.86
C ILE A 45 -6.86 -3.23 -5.91
N ILE A 46 -5.88 -2.90 -5.06
CA ILE A 46 -5.27 -1.56 -5.06
C ILE A 46 -4.58 -1.30 -6.41
N ALA A 47 -3.85 -2.28 -6.96
CA ALA A 47 -3.26 -2.18 -8.29
C ALA A 47 -4.32 -1.95 -9.38
N THR A 48 -5.45 -2.66 -9.32
CA THR A 48 -6.55 -2.48 -10.27
C THR A 48 -7.17 -1.08 -10.16
N ILE A 49 -7.46 -0.61 -8.94
CA ILE A 49 -8.06 0.72 -8.73
C ILE A 49 -7.11 1.81 -9.22
N THR A 50 -5.83 1.74 -8.87
CA THR A 50 -4.82 2.74 -9.27
C THR A 50 -4.55 2.72 -10.78
N PHE A 51 -4.60 1.54 -11.41
CA PHE A 51 -4.57 1.43 -12.86
C PHE A 51 -5.79 2.10 -13.49
N GLN A 52 -6.99 1.78 -13.00
CA GLN A 52 -8.25 2.35 -13.50
C GLN A 52 -8.29 3.88 -13.39
N THR A 53 -7.81 4.44 -12.28
CA THR A 53 -7.76 5.91 -12.08
C THR A 53 -6.69 6.58 -12.94
N ALA A 54 -5.66 5.86 -13.38
CA ALA A 54 -4.65 6.40 -14.29
C ALA A 54 -5.16 6.44 -15.74
N VAL A 55 -5.80 5.35 -16.20
CA VAL A 55 -6.31 5.26 -17.59
C VAL A 55 -7.64 5.98 -17.79
N ASN A 56 -8.41 6.16 -16.72
CA ASN A 56 -9.63 6.96 -16.70
C ASN A 56 -9.47 8.06 -15.63
N PRO A 57 -8.70 9.12 -15.92
CA PRO A 57 -8.43 10.17 -14.96
C PRO A 57 -9.72 10.90 -14.55
N PRO A 58 -9.77 11.43 -13.31
CA PRO A 58 -10.86 12.32 -12.91
C PRO A 58 -10.92 13.52 -13.88
N GLY A 59 -12.11 13.87 -14.33
CA GLY A 59 -12.32 14.88 -15.38
C GLY A 59 -12.30 14.32 -16.81
N GLY A 60 -11.93 13.05 -16.98
CA GLY A 60 -11.90 12.38 -18.28
C GLY A 60 -10.73 12.80 -19.15
N VAL A 61 -10.77 12.37 -20.41
CA VAL A 61 -9.77 12.69 -21.44
C VAL A 61 -10.42 13.52 -22.53
N PHE A 62 -9.64 14.40 -23.15
CA PHE A 62 -10.08 15.13 -24.33
C PHE A 62 -10.36 14.16 -25.48
N GLN A 63 -11.55 14.25 -26.07
CA GLN A 63 -12.00 13.35 -27.14
C GLN A 63 -11.91 13.98 -28.54
N THR A 64 -11.83 15.31 -28.64
CA THR A 64 -11.93 16.03 -29.90
C THR A 64 -10.67 16.81 -30.23
N THR A 65 -10.19 16.70 -31.47
CA THR A 65 -9.10 17.53 -32.03
C THR A 65 -9.67 18.80 -32.65
N THR A 66 -10.55 19.54 -31.95
CA THR A 66 -11.21 20.66 -32.62
C THR A 66 -10.39 21.93 -32.46
N LYS A 67 -9.48 22.16 -33.41
CA LYS A 67 -8.83 23.45 -33.67
C LYS A 67 -9.82 24.62 -33.83
N ASP A 68 -11.11 24.34 -34.03
CA ASP A 68 -12.18 25.32 -34.23
C ASP A 68 -12.98 25.72 -32.97
N ASP A 69 -13.04 24.91 -31.91
CA ASP A 69 -13.87 25.27 -30.73
C ASP A 69 -13.13 26.18 -29.73
N LEU A 70 -11.79 26.15 -29.71
CA LEU A 70 -10.97 27.09 -28.92
C LEU A 70 -10.81 28.46 -29.60
N ARG A 71 -11.03 28.55 -30.92
CA ARG A 71 -11.01 29.84 -31.64
C ARG A 71 -12.19 30.74 -31.32
N ARG A 72 -13.26 30.21 -30.70
CA ARG A 72 -14.53 30.94 -30.57
C ARG A 72 -14.62 31.83 -29.33
N HIS A 73 -13.69 31.74 -28.37
CA HIS A 73 -13.77 32.55 -27.15
C HIS A 73 -12.71 33.65 -27.00
N ASP A 74 -11.78 33.83 -27.93
CA ASP A 74 -10.88 34.98 -27.81
C ASP A 74 -10.42 35.56 -29.15
N ASN A 75 -11.15 36.59 -29.60
CA ASN A 75 -10.69 37.44 -30.68
C ASN A 75 -9.61 38.44 -30.21
N ASN A 76 -9.09 38.34 -28.97
CA ASN A 76 -8.15 39.34 -28.45
C ASN A 76 -7.03 38.83 -27.53
N SER A 77 -6.85 37.51 -27.36
CA SER A 77 -5.73 36.98 -26.57
C SER A 77 -4.68 36.32 -27.46
N THR A 78 -3.53 36.99 -27.57
CA THR A 78 -2.27 36.43 -28.07
C THR A 78 -1.66 35.46 -27.05
N GLY A 79 -2.42 34.45 -26.63
CA GLY A 79 -1.93 33.31 -25.87
C GLY A 79 -1.69 32.15 -26.82
N GLU A 80 -0.50 31.56 -26.80
CA GLU A 80 -0.25 30.28 -27.47
C GLU A 80 -1.28 29.28 -26.93
N VAL A 81 -2.24 28.89 -27.77
CA VAL A 81 -3.13 27.78 -27.47
C VAL A 81 -2.24 26.53 -27.50
N GLU A 82 -1.95 25.94 -26.33
CA GLU A 82 -1.32 24.63 -26.27
C GLU A 82 -2.12 23.67 -27.15
N ASP A 83 -1.45 23.01 -28.10
CA ASP A 83 -2.05 22.05 -29.02
C ASP A 83 -2.47 20.81 -28.21
N ILE A 84 -3.69 20.83 -27.66
CA ILE A 84 -4.25 19.71 -26.89
C ILE A 84 -4.48 18.52 -27.81
N CYS A 85 -3.92 17.37 -27.45
CA CYS A 85 -4.06 16.13 -28.20
C CYS A 85 -5.20 15.26 -27.63
N PRO A 86 -5.98 14.57 -28.48
CA PRO A 86 -6.96 13.60 -28.00
C PRO A 86 -6.29 12.52 -27.14
N GLY A 87 -6.92 12.17 -26.03
CA GLY A 87 -6.40 11.21 -25.04
C GLY A 87 -5.64 11.86 -23.89
N GLU A 88 -5.36 13.16 -23.94
CA GLU A 88 -4.81 13.89 -22.79
C GLU A 88 -5.85 14.07 -21.69
N ALA A 89 -5.41 13.95 -20.43
CA ALA A 89 -6.28 14.12 -19.28
C ALA A 89 -6.71 15.59 -19.16
N VAL A 90 -8.02 15.85 -19.09
CA VAL A 90 -8.58 17.22 -19.01
C VAL A 90 -7.99 17.98 -17.83
N LEU A 91 -7.89 17.30 -16.70
CA LEU A 91 -7.39 17.86 -15.45
C LEU A 91 -5.89 18.18 -15.48
N ALA A 92 -5.12 17.50 -16.34
CA ALA A 92 -3.70 17.79 -16.53
C ALA A 92 -3.47 19.14 -17.21
N VAL A 93 -4.36 19.52 -18.13
CA VAL A 93 -4.28 20.78 -18.87
C VAL A 93 -4.83 21.94 -18.04
N VAL A 94 -5.93 21.72 -17.32
CA VAL A 94 -6.58 22.78 -16.53
C VAL A 94 -5.85 23.05 -15.21
N PHE A 95 -5.39 22.01 -14.51
CA PHE A 95 -4.72 22.13 -13.20
C PHE A 95 -3.44 21.26 -13.16
N PRO A 96 -2.39 21.61 -13.93
CA PRO A 96 -1.16 20.81 -14.01
C PRO A 96 -0.48 20.64 -12.65
N ASP A 97 -0.47 21.69 -11.82
CA ASP A 97 0.22 21.71 -10.52
C ASP A 97 -0.37 20.73 -9.50
N ASP A 98 -1.68 20.48 -9.55
CA ASP A 98 -2.36 19.52 -8.67
C ASP A 98 -2.42 18.12 -9.29
N TYR A 99 -2.44 18.03 -10.62
CA TYR A 99 -2.48 16.76 -11.34
C TYR A 99 -1.14 16.01 -11.31
N GLN A 100 -0.01 16.71 -11.40
CA GLN A 100 1.32 16.11 -11.33
C GLN A 100 1.55 15.31 -10.03
N PRO A 101 1.33 15.86 -8.82
CA PRO A 101 1.50 15.09 -7.59
C PRO A 101 0.46 13.97 -7.48
N PHE A 102 -0.76 14.13 -7.98
CA PHE A 102 -1.74 13.05 -8.05
C PHE A 102 -1.21 11.83 -8.82
N LEU A 103 -0.69 12.04 -10.03
CA LEU A 103 -0.12 10.95 -10.83
C LEU A 103 1.11 10.31 -10.18
N LEU A 104 1.96 11.12 -9.54
CA LEU A 104 3.15 10.63 -8.85
C LEU A 104 2.77 9.65 -7.74
N TRP A 105 1.89 10.07 -6.82
CA TRP A 105 1.44 9.21 -5.71
C TRP A 105 0.69 7.98 -6.21
N ASN A 106 -0.12 8.12 -7.26
CA ASN A 106 -0.85 7.00 -7.85
C ASN A 106 0.11 5.95 -8.45
N THR A 107 1.15 6.40 -9.14
CA THR A 107 2.17 5.51 -9.74
C THR A 107 2.98 4.78 -8.68
N ILE A 108 3.38 5.48 -7.62
CA ILE A 108 4.07 4.86 -6.48
C ILE A 108 3.18 3.77 -5.85
N CYS A 109 1.89 4.07 -5.67
CA CYS A 109 0.93 3.12 -5.14
C CYS A 109 0.78 1.88 -6.04
N PHE A 110 0.68 2.07 -7.35
CA PHE A 110 0.57 1.00 -8.33
C PHE A 110 1.80 0.08 -8.33
N VAL A 111 3.00 0.66 -8.44
CA VAL A 111 4.27 -0.09 -8.47
C VAL A 111 4.51 -0.81 -7.13
N SER A 112 4.22 -0.16 -6.01
CA SER A 112 4.35 -0.76 -4.69
C SER A 112 3.38 -1.95 -4.51
N SER A 113 2.13 -1.83 -4.95
CA SER A 113 1.16 -2.93 -4.95
C SER A 113 1.61 -4.11 -5.82
N LEU A 114 2.12 -3.85 -7.03
CA LEU A 114 2.67 -4.91 -7.88
C LEU A 114 3.87 -5.59 -7.24
N SER A 115 4.74 -4.82 -6.58
CA SER A 115 5.89 -5.35 -5.85
C SER A 115 5.44 -6.30 -4.72
N VAL A 116 4.39 -5.91 -3.98
CA VAL A 116 3.77 -6.78 -2.96
C VAL A 116 3.18 -8.05 -3.58
N CYS A 117 2.44 -7.95 -4.69
CA CYS A 117 1.90 -9.11 -5.38
C CYS A 117 3.02 -10.07 -5.85
N LEU A 118 4.08 -9.55 -6.45
CA LEU A 118 5.22 -10.34 -6.88
C LEU A 118 5.87 -11.06 -5.70
N LEU A 119 6.11 -10.38 -4.58
CA LEU A 119 6.68 -10.99 -3.37
C LEU A 119 5.80 -12.12 -2.82
N LEU A 120 4.47 -11.99 -2.89
CA LEU A 120 3.52 -13.00 -2.42
C LEU A 120 3.40 -14.20 -3.39
N VAL A 121 3.55 -13.95 -4.71
CA VAL A 121 3.49 -14.96 -5.77
C VAL A 121 4.81 -15.73 -5.89
N SER A 122 5.98 -15.11 -5.64
CA SER A 122 7.30 -15.72 -5.76
C SER A 122 7.53 -16.93 -4.85
N GLY A 123 6.60 -17.26 -3.96
CA GLY A 123 6.68 -18.45 -3.11
C GLY A 123 7.83 -18.38 -2.09
N VAL A 124 8.44 -17.20 -1.91
CA VAL A 124 9.52 -17.00 -0.96
C VAL A 124 8.98 -17.33 0.43
N PRO A 125 9.63 -18.22 1.19
CA PRO A 125 9.14 -18.62 2.50
C PRO A 125 9.06 -17.39 3.43
N ILE A 126 7.82 -16.97 3.73
CA ILE A 126 7.47 -15.89 4.70
C ILE A 126 7.89 -16.28 6.13
N ASN A 127 8.41 -17.50 6.31
CA ASN A 127 9.02 -17.93 7.55
C ASN A 127 10.31 -17.15 7.87
N HIS A 128 10.98 -16.57 6.87
CA HIS A 128 12.15 -15.72 7.10
C HIS A 128 11.75 -14.27 7.39
N ARG A 129 12.46 -13.65 8.34
CA ARG A 129 12.17 -12.27 8.78
C ARG A 129 12.36 -11.20 7.70
N PHE A 130 13.22 -11.43 6.71
CA PHE A 130 13.48 -10.48 5.61
C PHE A 130 12.29 -10.29 4.65
N PRO A 131 11.72 -11.33 4.00
CA PRO A 131 10.58 -11.16 3.10
C PRO A 131 9.33 -10.64 3.82
N THR A 132 9.07 -11.05 5.06
CA THR A 132 7.97 -10.50 5.87
C THR A 132 8.18 -9.01 6.15
N TRP A 133 9.42 -8.59 6.40
CA TRP A 133 9.73 -7.18 6.61
C TRP A 133 9.58 -6.36 5.32
N LEU A 134 10.12 -6.85 4.20
CA LEU A 134 9.98 -6.21 2.90
C LEU A 134 8.50 -6.08 2.49
N LEU A 135 7.71 -7.13 2.72
CA LEU A 135 6.26 -7.13 2.52
C LEU A 135 5.58 -6.05 3.39
N SER A 136 5.95 -5.97 4.67
CA SER A 136 5.41 -4.98 5.59
C SER A 136 5.73 -3.55 5.16
N ILE A 137 6.95 -3.29 4.70
CA ILE A 137 7.35 -1.98 4.16
C ILE A 137 6.59 -1.66 2.88
N GLY A 138 6.53 -2.61 1.94
CA GLY A 138 5.76 -2.46 0.70
C GLY A 138 4.31 -2.10 0.98
N MET A 139 3.67 -2.78 1.93
CA MET A 139 2.29 -2.45 2.34
C MET A 139 2.17 -1.06 2.98
N CYS A 140 3.12 -0.65 3.82
CA CYS A 140 3.10 0.70 4.40
C CYS A 140 3.24 1.78 3.34
N ILE A 141 4.14 1.59 2.37
CA ILE A 141 4.33 2.49 1.24
C ILE A 141 3.04 2.55 0.43
N THR A 142 2.50 1.40 0.01
CA THR A 142 1.26 1.30 -0.76
C THR A 142 0.10 2.05 -0.07
N ILE A 143 -0.19 1.75 1.19
CA ILE A 143 -1.31 2.36 1.94
C ILE A 143 -1.11 3.87 2.10
N THR A 144 0.12 4.31 2.38
CA THR A 144 0.42 5.75 2.50
C THR A 144 0.23 6.47 1.17
N SER A 145 0.80 5.93 0.08
CA SER A 145 0.64 6.50 -1.25
C SER A 145 -0.81 6.51 -1.70
N LEU A 146 -1.59 5.47 -1.40
CA LEU A 146 -3.02 5.41 -1.73
C LEU A 146 -3.81 6.53 -1.04
N GLY A 147 -3.53 6.76 0.26
CA GLY A 147 -4.16 7.86 1.02
C GLY A 147 -3.78 9.24 0.48
N LEU A 148 -2.52 9.42 0.08
CA LEU A 148 -2.05 10.67 -0.55
C LEU A 148 -2.71 10.90 -1.91
N THR A 149 -2.81 9.87 -2.75
CA THR A 149 -3.53 9.90 -4.03
C THR A 149 -4.98 10.29 -3.83
N TYR A 150 -5.67 9.66 -2.87
CA TYR A 150 -7.07 9.97 -2.56
C TYR A 150 -7.25 11.44 -2.17
N ARG A 151 -6.36 11.97 -1.33
CA ARG A 151 -6.41 13.40 -0.95
C ARG A 151 -6.29 14.31 -2.18
N GLN A 152 -5.31 14.06 -3.05
CA GLN A 152 -5.14 14.89 -4.24
C GLN A 152 -6.34 14.76 -5.19
N ALA A 153 -6.83 13.53 -5.41
CA ALA A 153 -8.02 13.28 -6.23
C ALA A 153 -9.23 14.10 -5.76
N VAL A 154 -9.50 14.10 -4.46
CA VAL A 154 -10.63 14.86 -3.90
C VAL A 154 -10.41 16.36 -4.02
N LEU A 155 -9.19 16.85 -3.80
CA LEU A 155 -8.87 18.28 -3.95
C LEU A 155 -9.16 18.78 -5.37
N MET A 156 -8.90 17.96 -6.39
CA MET A 156 -9.17 18.32 -7.78
C MET A 156 -10.65 18.17 -8.19
N VAL A 157 -11.44 17.35 -7.48
CA VAL A 157 -12.86 17.10 -7.79
C VAL A 157 -13.81 18.03 -7.00
N THR A 158 -13.34 18.61 -5.89
CA THR A 158 -14.19 19.42 -4.98
C THR A 158 -14.33 20.87 -5.45
N PRO A 159 -15.56 21.39 -5.64
CA PRO A 159 -15.77 22.77 -6.08
C PRO A 159 -15.53 23.81 -4.97
N ASP A 160 -15.21 25.04 -5.37
CA ASP A 160 -14.79 26.18 -4.52
C ASP A 160 -15.64 26.49 -3.26
N PRO A 161 -16.99 26.48 -3.28
CA PRO A 161 -17.77 26.93 -2.12
C PRO A 161 -17.57 26.08 -0.85
N ILE A 162 -17.11 24.84 -0.98
CA ILE A 162 -16.80 23.94 0.14
C ILE A 162 -15.29 23.64 0.27
N TRP A 163 -14.45 24.27 -0.56
CA TRP A 163 -13.03 23.95 -0.68
C TRP A 163 -12.25 24.25 0.60
N GLY A 164 -12.48 25.42 1.23
CA GLY A 164 -11.75 25.83 2.44
C GLY A 164 -11.97 24.89 3.63
N THR A 165 -13.23 24.52 3.89
CA THR A 165 -13.60 23.60 4.98
C THR A 165 -13.08 22.20 4.71
N ALA A 166 -13.24 21.69 3.48
CA ALA A 166 -12.73 20.38 3.07
C ALA A 166 -11.21 20.30 3.21
N LYS A 167 -10.48 21.27 2.65
CA LYS A 167 -9.02 21.34 2.70
C LYS A 167 -8.49 21.32 4.13
N THR A 168 -9.12 22.09 5.03
CA THR A 168 -8.73 22.14 6.46
C THR A 168 -8.97 20.82 7.18
N LEU A 169 -10.07 20.13 6.89
CA LEU A 169 -10.37 18.81 7.45
C LEU A 169 -9.38 17.76 6.92
N TYR A 170 -9.09 17.77 5.63
CA TYR A 170 -8.13 16.85 5.01
C TYR A 170 -6.70 17.04 5.50
N PHE A 171 -6.24 18.28 5.70
CA PHE A 171 -4.91 18.50 6.29
C PHE A 171 -4.80 17.92 7.70
N ARG A 172 -5.83 18.10 8.53
CA ARG A 172 -5.86 17.52 9.89
C ARG A 172 -5.85 16.00 9.86
N LEU A 173 -6.69 15.39 9.01
CA LEU A 173 -6.72 13.93 8.85
C LEU A 173 -5.39 13.38 8.33
N LEU A 174 -4.75 14.07 7.39
CA LEU A 174 -3.44 13.68 6.86
C LEU A 174 -2.34 13.75 7.92
N TYR A 175 -2.32 14.79 8.76
CA TYR A 175 -1.35 14.88 9.84
C TYR A 175 -1.48 13.71 10.82
N VAL A 176 -2.70 13.36 11.21
CA VAL A 176 -2.97 12.22 12.08
C VAL A 176 -2.55 10.91 11.40
N TRP A 177 -2.87 10.75 10.12
CA TRP A 177 -2.53 9.55 9.34
C TRP A 177 -1.02 9.39 9.16
N VAL A 178 -0.32 10.46 8.79
CA VAL A 178 1.14 10.47 8.66
C VAL A 178 1.78 10.15 9.99
N ALA A 179 1.33 10.76 11.10
CA ALA A 179 1.84 10.46 12.44
C ALA A 179 1.69 8.97 12.79
N LEU A 180 0.53 8.38 12.51
CA LEU A 180 0.27 6.96 12.71
C LEU A 180 1.19 6.07 11.86
N MET A 181 1.32 6.36 10.56
CA MET A 181 2.17 5.59 9.66
C MET A 181 3.66 5.74 10.00
N THR A 182 4.10 6.92 10.45
CA THR A 182 5.48 7.10 10.96
C THR A 182 5.72 6.32 12.24
N LEU A 183 4.75 6.24 13.15
CA LEU A 183 4.88 5.43 14.37
C LEU A 183 5.00 3.94 14.03
N VAL A 184 4.12 3.44 13.17
CA VAL A 184 4.16 2.04 12.71
C VAL A 184 5.47 1.73 11.97
N GLY A 185 5.88 2.60 11.04
CA GLY A 185 7.14 2.47 10.32
C GLY A 185 8.36 2.48 11.25
N PHE A 186 8.39 3.41 12.20
CA PHE A 186 9.46 3.50 13.20
C PHE A 186 9.53 2.23 14.07
N PHE A 187 8.39 1.71 14.52
CA PHE A 187 8.33 0.44 15.26
C PHE A 187 8.87 -0.75 14.44
N LEU A 188 8.51 -0.83 13.14
CA LEU A 188 9.00 -1.87 12.24
C LEU A 188 10.52 -1.78 12.02
N VAL A 189 11.05 -0.55 11.89
CA VAL A 189 12.50 -0.29 11.75
C VAL A 189 13.24 -0.64 13.04
N ILE A 190 12.73 -0.27 14.21
CA ILE A 190 13.34 -0.63 15.50
C ILE A 190 13.43 -2.15 15.65
N ARG A 191 12.32 -2.86 15.37
CA ARG A 191 12.29 -4.32 15.48
C ARG A 191 13.34 -5.00 14.60
N LEU A 192 13.60 -4.42 13.43
CA LEU A 192 14.67 -4.85 12.55
C LEU A 192 16.05 -4.52 13.07
N PHE A 193 16.26 -3.29 13.54
CA PHE A 193 17.54 -2.86 14.06
C PHE A 193 18.00 -3.79 15.20
N PHE A 194 17.11 -4.07 16.17
CA PHE A 194 17.39 -5.02 17.23
C PHE A 194 17.71 -6.43 16.72
N TRP A 195 16.99 -6.89 15.69
CA TRP A 195 17.26 -8.21 15.10
C TRP A 195 18.63 -8.24 14.39
N SER A 196 18.95 -7.21 13.60
CA SER A 196 20.23 -7.09 12.90
C SER A 196 21.40 -7.03 13.88
N VAL A 197 21.28 -6.22 14.95
CA VAL A 197 22.28 -6.12 16.02
C VAL A 197 22.46 -7.46 16.73
N ARG A 198 21.36 -8.13 17.11
CA ARG A 198 21.43 -9.45 17.75
C ARG A 198 22.14 -10.48 16.87
N LYS A 199 21.80 -10.52 15.58
CA LYS A 199 22.40 -11.46 14.63
C LYS A 199 23.89 -11.17 14.40
N TRP A 200 24.28 -9.90 14.39
CA TRP A 200 25.69 -9.51 14.30
C TRP A 200 26.47 -9.93 15.54
N ASN A 201 25.88 -9.75 16.73
CA ASN A 201 26.49 -10.16 18.00
C ASN A 201 26.67 -11.69 18.10
N GLU A 202 25.67 -12.48 17.69
CA GLU A 202 25.77 -13.94 17.62
C GLU A 202 26.90 -14.41 16.67
N ASN A 203 27.06 -13.75 15.52
CA ASN A 203 28.13 -14.05 14.57
C ASN A 203 29.53 -13.64 15.08
N CYS A 204 29.64 -12.55 15.85
CA CYS A 204 30.90 -12.11 16.45
C CYS A 204 31.35 -13.01 17.61
N ASN A 205 30.42 -13.51 18.42
CA ASN A 205 30.72 -14.35 19.59
C ASN A 205 30.99 -15.82 19.23
N SER A 206 30.78 -16.21 17.96
CA SER A 206 31.08 -17.54 17.41
C SER A 206 32.44 -17.62 16.70
N ARG A 207 33.23 -16.55 16.73
CA ARG A 207 34.60 -16.46 16.18
C ARG A 207 35.61 -16.40 17.31
#